data_AF-A0A3B8QZ19-F1
#
_entry.id   AF-A0A3B8QZ19-F1
#
_cell.length_a   1.000
_cell.length_b   1.000
_cell.length_c   1.000
_cell.angle_alpha   90.00
_cell.angle_beta   90.00
_cell.angle_gamma   90.00
#
_symmetry.space_group_name_H-M   'P 1'
#
loop_
_entity.id
_entity.type
_entity.pdbx_description
1 polymer ?
#
loop_
_entity_poly.entity_id
_entity_poly.type
_entity_poly.pdbx_seq_one_letter_code
_entity_poly.pdbx_strand_id
1 'polypeptide(L)'
;MKIEKIIGREVLDSRGNPTVEVDVILESGARGRASVPSGASTGENEALELRDGDKSRYMGKGVTKAVANVNGPIAQALVGMSALDQIRIDETMLALDGTETKSNLGANAILGVSLAVAKAAADYLDLPLYKYIGGCNSYVLPVPMMNIINGGAHSDAPICFQEFMIRPIGACCFKEGIRMGTEVFHNLK
;
A
#
# COMPACT_ATOMS: atom_id res chain seq x y z
N MET A 1 -20.67 10.10 -5.40
CA MET A 1 -20.27 9.23 -6.53
C MET A 1 -20.20 7.81 -6.03
N LYS A 2 -21.04 6.89 -6.51
CA LYS A 2 -21.16 5.55 -5.88
C LYS A 2 -20.17 4.54 -6.44
N ILE A 3 -19.73 3.64 -5.57
CA ILE A 3 -18.95 2.46 -5.93
C ILE A 3 -19.87 1.47 -6.64
N GLU A 4 -19.52 1.10 -7.87
CA GLU A 4 -20.25 0.10 -8.65
C GLU A 4 -19.64 -1.29 -8.45
N LYS A 5 -18.30 -1.39 -8.45
CA LYS A 5 -17.61 -2.67 -8.43
C LYS A 5 -16.28 -2.60 -7.68
N ILE A 6 -16.00 -3.64 -6.91
CA ILE A 6 -14.71 -3.88 -6.24
C ILE A 6 -14.19 -5.25 -6.69
N ILE A 7 -12.93 -5.33 -7.10
CA ILE A 7 -12.30 -6.55 -7.61
C ILE A 7 -10.91 -6.72 -7.00
N GLY A 8 -10.75 -7.72 -6.15
CA GLY A 8 -9.47 -8.18 -5.62
C GLY A 8 -8.84 -9.27 -6.49
N ARG A 9 -7.51 -9.30 -6.56
CA ARG A 9 -6.72 -10.36 -7.20
C ARG A 9 -5.37 -10.56 -6.51
N GLU A 10 -4.80 -11.74 -6.70
CA GLU A 10 -3.44 -12.08 -6.26
C GLU A 10 -2.43 -11.66 -7.35
N VAL A 11 -1.42 -10.87 -6.97
CA VAL A 11 -0.27 -10.46 -7.81
C VAL A 11 1.03 -10.74 -7.04
N LEU A 12 2.20 -10.48 -7.64
CA LEU A 12 3.50 -10.67 -6.98
C LEU A 12 4.14 -9.34 -6.56
N ASP A 13 4.75 -9.30 -5.38
CA ASP A 13 5.58 -8.19 -4.90
C ASP A 13 6.99 -8.21 -5.53
N SER A 14 7.81 -7.22 -5.21
CA SER A 14 9.18 -7.09 -5.74
C SER A 14 10.13 -8.23 -5.29
N ARG A 15 9.72 -9.04 -4.31
CA ARG A 15 10.45 -10.22 -3.81
C ARG A 15 9.85 -11.53 -4.36
N GLY A 16 8.87 -11.45 -5.25
CA GLY A 16 8.19 -12.62 -5.82
C GLY A 16 7.21 -13.31 -4.89
N ASN A 17 6.79 -12.68 -3.78
CA ASN A 17 5.76 -13.24 -2.90
C ASN A 17 4.37 -12.74 -3.34
N PRO A 18 3.31 -13.55 -3.15
CA PRO A 18 1.94 -13.11 -3.39
C PRO A 18 1.57 -11.87 -2.57
N THR A 19 0.79 -10.97 -3.15
CA THR A 19 0.15 -9.84 -2.49
C THR A 19 -1.20 -9.50 -3.13
N VAL A 20 -2.00 -8.69 -2.44
CA VAL A 20 -3.35 -8.29 -2.89
C VAL A 20 -3.26 -7.04 -3.77
N GLU A 21 -3.92 -7.09 -4.92
CA GLU A 21 -4.26 -5.92 -5.72
C GLU A 21 -5.77 -5.75 -5.82
N VAL A 22 -6.26 -4.52 -5.67
CA VAL A 22 -7.68 -4.18 -5.73
C VAL A 22 -7.93 -3.13 -6.80
N ASP A 23 -8.96 -3.35 -7.61
CA ASP A 23 -9.60 -2.33 -8.44
C ASP A 23 -10.94 -1.91 -7.83
N VAL A 24 -11.20 -0.61 -7.83
CA VAL A 24 -12.50 -0.01 -7.52
C VAL A 24 -12.97 0.76 -8.75
N ILE A 25 -14.22 0.52 -9.17
CA ILE A 25 -14.86 1.18 -10.30
C ILE A 25 -16.12 1.87 -9.79
N LEU A 26 -16.30 3.13 -10.17
CA LEU A 26 -17.47 3.93 -9.81
C LEU A 26 -18.48 3.92 -10.95
N GLU A 27 -19.75 4.23 -10.68
CA GLU A 27 -20.84 4.27 -11.69
C GLU A 27 -20.57 5.21 -12.89
N SER A 28 -19.58 6.10 -12.79
CA SER A 28 -19.17 7.06 -13.81
C SER A 28 -18.12 6.47 -14.75
N GLY A 29 -17.62 5.27 -14.46
CA GLY A 29 -16.46 4.65 -15.11
C GLY A 29 -15.10 5.03 -14.51
N ALA A 30 -15.05 5.97 -13.57
CA ALA A 30 -13.82 6.34 -12.86
C ALA A 30 -13.27 5.14 -12.09
N ARG A 31 -11.93 5.01 -12.04
CA ARG A 31 -11.28 3.80 -11.54
C ARG A 31 -10.05 4.09 -10.70
N GLY A 32 -9.90 3.34 -9.61
CA GLY A 32 -8.70 3.32 -8.79
C GLY A 32 -8.14 1.91 -8.64
N ARG A 33 -6.81 1.80 -8.64
CA ARG A 33 -6.09 0.54 -8.44
C ARG A 33 -5.02 0.68 -7.36
N ALA A 34 -4.95 -0.27 -6.44
CA ALA A 34 -3.89 -0.33 -5.44
C ALA A 34 -3.38 -1.76 -5.24
N SER A 35 -2.06 -1.91 -5.22
CA SER A 35 -1.35 -3.14 -4.87
C SER A 35 -0.70 -2.92 -3.50
N VAL A 36 -0.89 -3.87 -2.59
CA VAL A 36 -0.47 -3.71 -1.19
C VAL A 36 0.98 -4.15 -1.01
N PRO A 37 1.84 -3.34 -0.35
CA PRO A 37 3.19 -3.78 -0.04
C PRO A 37 3.17 -4.88 1.04
N SER A 38 4.16 -5.77 0.99
CA SER A 38 4.36 -6.79 2.03
C SER A 38 5.60 -6.45 2.85
N GLY A 39 5.44 -6.43 4.18
CA GLY A 39 6.55 -6.28 5.12
C GLY A 39 7.48 -7.50 5.15
N ALA A 40 8.70 -7.32 5.64
CA ALA A 40 9.62 -8.42 5.96
C ALA A 40 9.52 -8.87 7.42
N SER A 41 9.00 -8.00 8.29
CA SER A 41 8.82 -8.23 9.72
C SER A 41 7.40 -7.83 10.11
N THR A 42 6.81 -8.55 11.05
CA THR A 42 5.50 -8.25 11.64
C THR A 42 5.72 -8.03 13.13
N GLY A 43 5.53 -6.80 13.60
CA GLY A 43 5.52 -6.48 15.02
C GLY A 43 4.27 -7.04 15.73
N GLU A 44 4.36 -7.32 17.02
CA GLU A 44 3.26 -7.91 17.81
C GLU A 44 2.03 -6.99 17.91
N ASN A 45 2.21 -5.67 17.76
CA ASN A 45 1.16 -4.66 17.83
C ASN A 45 0.76 -4.10 16.45
N GLU A 46 1.14 -4.78 15.37
CA GLU A 46 0.85 -4.33 14.01
C GLU A 46 -0.47 -4.91 13.49
N ALA A 47 -1.04 -4.24 12.49
CA ALA A 47 -2.15 -4.80 11.73
C ALA A 47 -1.67 -6.06 10.97
N LEU A 48 -2.46 -7.14 11.04
CA LEU A 48 -2.03 -8.45 10.58
C LEU A 48 -2.41 -8.68 9.12
N GLU A 49 -1.39 -8.97 8.31
CA GLU A 49 -1.59 -9.44 6.94
C GLU A 49 -2.20 -10.84 6.95
N LEU A 50 -3.29 -11.05 6.20
CA LEU A 50 -3.89 -12.37 6.08
C LEU A 50 -3.20 -13.18 4.97
N ARG A 51 -2.60 -14.31 5.36
CA ARG A 51 -1.95 -15.29 4.49
C ARG A 51 -2.72 -16.62 4.50
N ASP A 52 -2.58 -17.38 3.43
CA ASP A 52 -3.32 -18.64 3.23
C ASP A 52 -2.84 -19.74 4.17
N GLY A 53 -1.53 -19.82 4.43
CA GLY A 53 -0.91 -20.89 5.24
C GLY A 53 -0.79 -22.24 4.51
N ASP A 54 -1.22 -22.31 3.25
CA ASP A 54 -1.12 -23.52 2.42
C ASP A 54 0.31 -23.73 1.92
N LYS A 55 1.05 -24.65 2.55
CA LYS A 55 2.44 -24.96 2.19
C LYS A 55 2.62 -25.46 0.76
N SER A 56 1.57 -25.95 0.11
CA SER A 56 1.62 -26.43 -1.28
C SER A 56 1.66 -25.28 -2.31
N ARG A 57 1.26 -24.06 -1.93
CA ARG A 57 1.26 -22.87 -2.79
C ARG A 57 2.10 -21.75 -2.17
N TYR A 58 3.09 -21.26 -2.91
CA TYR A 58 3.97 -20.16 -2.48
C TYR A 58 4.52 -20.33 -1.06
N MET A 59 4.81 -21.58 -0.64
CA MET A 59 5.33 -21.89 0.69
C MET A 59 4.44 -21.36 1.84
N GLY A 60 3.12 -21.32 1.65
CA GLY A 60 2.17 -20.80 2.65
C GLY A 60 1.88 -19.30 2.54
N LYS A 61 2.54 -18.59 1.63
CA LYS A 61 2.44 -17.12 1.49
C LYS A 61 1.34 -16.66 0.53
N GLY A 62 0.48 -17.56 0.03
CA GLY A 62 -0.68 -17.17 -0.77
C GLY A 62 -1.57 -16.15 -0.05
N VAL A 63 -2.33 -15.36 -0.81
CA VAL A 63 -3.25 -14.35 -0.28
C VAL A 63 -4.68 -14.53 -0.79
N THR A 64 -5.03 -15.75 -1.20
CA THR A 64 -6.35 -16.05 -1.78
C THR A 64 -7.48 -15.83 -0.79
N LYS A 65 -7.26 -16.04 0.52
CA LYS A 65 -8.23 -15.70 1.58
C LYS A 65 -8.49 -14.20 1.64
N ALA A 66 -7.44 -13.39 1.62
CA ALA A 66 -7.57 -11.92 1.62
C ALA A 66 -8.27 -11.44 0.34
N VAL A 67 -7.94 -12.01 -0.81
CA VAL A 67 -8.63 -11.73 -2.09
C VAL A 67 -10.11 -12.12 -2.04
N ALA A 68 -10.45 -13.25 -1.42
CA ALA A 68 -11.83 -13.65 -1.20
C ALA A 68 -12.58 -12.67 -0.28
N ASN A 69 -11.92 -12.17 0.76
CA ASN A 69 -12.49 -11.13 1.65
C ASN A 69 -12.77 -9.82 0.90
N VAL A 70 -11.89 -9.41 -0.02
CA VAL A 70 -12.16 -8.25 -0.91
C VAL A 70 -13.38 -8.51 -1.79
N ASN A 71 -13.41 -9.64 -2.51
CA ASN A 71 -14.45 -9.95 -3.50
C ASN A 71 -15.80 -10.35 -2.88
N GLY A 72 -15.83 -10.73 -1.60
CA GLY A 72 -17.01 -11.14 -0.87
C GLY A 72 -17.47 -10.08 0.12
N PRO A 73 -17.18 -10.24 1.42
CA PRO A 73 -17.75 -9.40 2.48
C PRO A 73 -17.48 -7.90 2.29
N ILE A 74 -16.26 -7.51 1.86
CA ILE A 74 -15.94 -6.08 1.68
C ILE A 74 -16.70 -5.51 0.48
N ALA A 75 -16.69 -6.19 -0.67
CA ALA A 75 -17.45 -5.75 -1.84
C ALA A 75 -18.94 -5.63 -1.54
N GLN A 76 -19.53 -6.61 -0.86
CA GLN A 76 -20.94 -6.60 -0.49
C GLN A 76 -21.31 -5.44 0.44
N ALA A 77 -20.41 -5.07 1.37
CA ALA A 77 -20.65 -3.98 2.31
C ALA A 77 -20.51 -2.58 1.69
N LEU A 78 -19.61 -2.42 0.71
CA LEU A 78 -19.23 -1.09 0.20
C LEU A 78 -19.87 -0.70 -1.14
N VAL A 79 -20.32 -1.66 -1.96
CA VAL A 79 -21.01 -1.34 -3.22
C VAL A 79 -22.24 -0.47 -2.94
N GLY A 80 -22.38 0.61 -3.70
CA GLY A 80 -23.42 1.62 -3.52
C GLY A 80 -23.06 2.77 -2.55
N MET A 81 -21.98 2.65 -1.77
CA MET A 81 -21.47 3.75 -0.95
C MET A 81 -20.77 4.81 -1.80
N SER A 82 -20.73 6.06 -1.30
CA SER A 82 -20.01 7.15 -1.97
C SER A 82 -18.50 6.99 -1.80
N ALA A 83 -17.75 6.93 -2.90
CA ALA A 83 -16.28 6.88 -2.89
C ALA A 83 -15.63 8.15 -2.32
N LEU A 84 -16.36 9.26 -2.25
CA LEU A 84 -15.89 10.52 -1.67
C LEU A 84 -15.89 10.50 -0.12
N ASP A 85 -16.58 9.54 0.49
CA ASP A 85 -16.69 9.43 1.95
C ASP A 85 -15.64 8.46 2.51
N GLN A 86 -14.36 8.77 2.29
CA GLN A 86 -13.24 7.88 2.62
C GLN A 86 -13.28 7.39 4.07
N ILE A 87 -13.51 8.30 5.03
CA ILE A 87 -13.60 7.96 6.47
C ILE A 87 -14.68 6.93 6.71
N ARG A 88 -15.87 7.12 6.14
CA ARG A 88 -17.01 6.21 6.32
C ARG A 88 -16.73 4.83 5.74
N ILE A 89 -16.08 4.78 4.58
CA ILE A 89 -15.67 3.52 3.94
C ILE A 89 -14.67 2.77 4.82
N ASP A 90 -13.65 3.45 5.31
CA ASP A 90 -12.64 2.85 6.18
C ASP A 90 -13.27 2.38 7.51
N GLU A 91 -14.11 3.19 8.15
CA GLU A 91 -14.87 2.81 9.35
C GLU A 91 -15.78 1.61 9.11
N THR A 92 -16.42 1.52 7.94
CA THR A 92 -17.27 0.37 7.59
C THR A 92 -16.44 -0.91 7.49
N MET A 93 -15.25 -0.85 6.88
CA MET A 93 -14.35 -2.01 6.81
C MET A 93 -13.80 -2.40 8.17
N LEU A 94 -13.45 -1.43 9.03
CA LEU A 94 -12.98 -1.68 10.39
C LEU A 94 -14.08 -2.34 11.23
N ALA A 95 -15.31 -1.84 11.15
CA ALA A 95 -16.45 -2.42 11.85
C ALA A 95 -16.80 -3.83 11.33
N LEU A 96 -16.67 -4.05 10.01
CA LEU A 96 -16.90 -5.35 9.38
C LEU A 96 -15.86 -6.40 9.80
N ASP A 97 -14.60 -5.99 9.99
CA ASP A 97 -13.55 -6.86 10.51
C ASP A 97 -13.77 -7.19 11.99
N GLY A 98 -14.08 -6.17 12.80
CA GLY A 98 -14.40 -6.31 14.22
C GLY A 98 -13.23 -6.61 15.13
N THR A 99 -11.99 -6.63 14.64
CA THR A 99 -10.77 -6.83 15.45
C THR A 99 -9.88 -5.59 15.43
N GLU A 100 -9.11 -5.37 16.49
CA GLU A 100 -8.17 -4.24 16.57
C GLU A 100 -7.05 -4.35 15.51
N THR A 101 -6.62 -5.59 15.23
CA THR A 101 -5.48 -5.90 14.37
C THR A 101 -5.86 -6.18 12.92
N LYS A 102 -7.15 -6.09 12.55
CA LYS A 102 -7.65 -6.39 11.19
C LYS A 102 -7.46 -7.85 10.77
N SER A 103 -7.46 -8.77 11.72
CA SER A 103 -7.06 -10.17 11.50
C SER A 103 -8.12 -11.02 10.80
N ASN A 104 -9.40 -10.63 10.84
CA ASN A 104 -10.49 -11.41 10.26
C ASN A 104 -10.56 -11.25 8.74
N LEU A 105 -10.54 -9.99 8.27
CA LEU A 105 -10.54 -9.66 6.85
C LEU A 105 -9.12 -9.62 6.27
N GLY A 106 -8.13 -9.30 7.09
CA GLY A 106 -6.75 -9.08 6.71
C GLY A 106 -6.47 -7.59 6.45
N ALA A 107 -5.42 -7.07 7.08
CA ALA A 107 -4.98 -5.69 6.89
C ALA A 107 -4.64 -5.39 5.42
N ASN A 108 -4.15 -6.39 4.68
CA ASN A 108 -3.90 -6.32 3.24
C ASN A 108 -5.17 -6.19 2.40
N ALA A 109 -6.27 -6.88 2.76
CA ALA A 109 -7.55 -6.69 2.08
C ALA A 109 -8.11 -5.27 2.29
N ILE A 110 -8.13 -4.83 3.55
CA ILE A 110 -8.66 -3.50 3.94
C ILE A 110 -7.84 -2.38 3.30
N LEU A 111 -6.51 -2.42 3.41
CA LEU A 111 -5.65 -1.38 2.86
C LEU A 111 -5.73 -1.32 1.33
N GLY A 112 -5.82 -2.46 0.66
CA GLY A 112 -5.97 -2.53 -0.79
C GLY A 112 -7.24 -1.81 -1.27
N VAL A 113 -8.37 -2.07 -0.60
CA VAL A 113 -9.65 -1.40 -0.91
C VAL A 113 -9.58 0.08 -0.56
N SER A 114 -9.11 0.44 0.64
CA SER A 114 -9.00 1.83 1.10
C SER A 114 -8.25 2.72 0.11
N LEU A 115 -7.06 2.28 -0.33
CA LEU A 115 -6.24 3.01 -1.30
C LEU A 115 -6.87 3.05 -2.70
N ALA A 116 -7.52 1.96 -3.13
CA ALA A 116 -8.17 1.90 -4.44
C ALA A 116 -9.39 2.84 -4.49
N VAL A 117 -10.16 2.96 -3.41
CA VAL A 117 -11.28 3.90 -3.33
C VAL A 117 -10.78 5.34 -3.41
N ALA A 118 -9.75 5.72 -2.64
CA ALA A 118 -9.19 7.06 -2.70
C ALA A 118 -8.71 7.43 -4.11
N LYS A 119 -8.08 6.49 -4.82
CA LYS A 119 -7.66 6.70 -6.21
C LYS A 119 -8.83 6.82 -7.17
N ALA A 120 -9.88 6.02 -7.01
CA ALA A 120 -11.08 6.11 -7.86
C ALA A 120 -11.80 7.44 -7.66
N ALA A 121 -11.85 7.93 -6.42
CA ALA A 121 -12.43 9.23 -6.09
C ALA A 121 -11.59 10.40 -6.64
N ALA A 122 -10.27 10.32 -6.56
CA ALA A 122 -9.37 11.30 -7.17
C ALA A 122 -9.53 11.35 -8.70
N ASP A 123 -9.61 10.18 -9.35
CA ASP A 123 -9.87 10.04 -10.78
C ASP A 123 -11.22 10.64 -11.18
N TYR A 124 -12.28 10.37 -10.40
CA TYR A 124 -13.61 10.95 -10.62
C TYR A 124 -13.63 12.49 -10.55
N LEU A 125 -12.86 13.08 -9.64
CA LEU A 125 -12.77 14.53 -9.46
C LEU A 125 -11.76 15.19 -10.40
N ASP A 126 -11.07 14.42 -11.25
CA ASP A 126 -9.95 14.88 -12.09
C ASP A 126 -8.87 15.60 -11.26
N LEU A 127 -8.55 15.03 -10.09
CA LEU A 127 -7.54 15.55 -9.17
C LEU A 127 -6.33 14.62 -9.10
N PRO A 128 -5.11 15.16 -9.08
CA PRO A 128 -3.95 14.40 -8.64
C PRO A 128 -4.18 13.85 -7.22
N LEU A 129 -3.81 12.60 -6.97
CA LEU A 129 -4.08 11.92 -5.70
C LEU A 129 -3.60 12.71 -4.47
N TYR A 130 -2.43 13.35 -4.54
CA TYR A 130 -1.90 14.15 -3.43
C TYR A 130 -2.76 15.38 -3.11
N LYS A 131 -3.45 15.96 -4.11
CA LYS A 131 -4.43 17.05 -3.89
C LYS A 131 -5.74 16.51 -3.36
N TYR A 132 -6.18 15.35 -3.84
CA TYR A 132 -7.38 14.69 -3.31
C TYR A 132 -7.24 14.37 -1.81
N ILE A 133 -6.11 13.80 -1.40
CA ILE A 133 -5.86 13.42 -0.01
C ILE A 133 -5.55 14.64 0.87
N GLY A 134 -4.61 15.49 0.46
CA GLY A 134 -4.07 16.55 1.32
C GLY A 134 -4.61 17.96 1.03
N GLY A 135 -5.60 18.09 0.16
CA GLY A 135 -6.24 19.35 -0.18
C GLY A 135 -5.36 20.31 -0.99
N CYS A 136 -5.85 21.56 -1.12
CA CYS A 136 -5.24 22.57 -1.98
C CYS A 136 -3.79 22.92 -1.57
N ASN A 137 -3.46 22.84 -0.29
CA ASN A 137 -2.17 23.23 0.27
C ASN A 137 -1.10 22.12 0.28
N SER A 138 -1.31 21.03 -0.46
CA SER A 138 -0.31 19.97 -0.63
C SER A 138 0.63 20.27 -1.80
N TYR A 139 1.85 20.70 -1.51
CA TYR A 139 2.87 21.08 -2.51
C TYR A 139 4.33 20.81 -2.08
N VAL A 140 4.56 20.41 -0.82
CA VAL A 140 5.91 20.17 -0.30
C VAL A 140 6.41 18.81 -0.78
N LEU A 141 7.56 18.79 -1.45
CA LEU A 141 8.26 17.55 -1.80
C LEU A 141 9.20 17.13 -0.66
N PRO A 142 9.27 15.83 -0.32
CA PRO A 142 10.09 15.35 0.79
C PRO A 142 11.58 15.34 0.43
N VAL A 143 12.44 15.44 1.45
CA VAL A 143 13.86 15.11 1.30
C VAL A 143 14.00 13.59 1.39
N PRO A 144 14.47 12.90 0.33
CA PRO A 144 14.52 11.44 0.33
C PRO A 144 15.58 10.92 1.31
N MET A 145 15.27 9.79 1.95
CA MET A 145 16.24 8.97 2.68
C MET A 145 16.57 7.78 1.79
N MET A 146 17.77 7.79 1.20
CA MET A 146 18.15 6.86 0.14
C MET A 146 19.11 5.83 0.72
N ASN A 147 18.67 4.57 0.82
CA ASN A 147 19.49 3.46 1.31
C ASN A 147 20.68 3.21 0.37
N ILE A 148 21.88 3.07 0.93
CA ILE A 148 23.12 2.92 0.16
C ILE A 148 24.04 1.79 0.67
N ILE A 149 23.99 1.46 1.97
CA ILE A 149 24.74 0.35 2.57
C ILE A 149 23.80 -0.41 3.50
N ASN A 150 23.80 -1.74 3.38
CA ASN A 150 23.08 -2.64 4.28
C ASN A 150 24.05 -3.37 5.22
N GLY A 151 23.62 -3.54 6.47
CA GLY A 151 24.30 -4.30 7.51
C GLY A 151 23.31 -5.17 8.30
N GLY A 152 23.70 -5.63 9.48
CA GLY A 152 22.86 -6.41 10.38
C GLY A 152 22.27 -7.65 9.70
N ALA A 153 20.99 -7.94 9.94
CA ALA A 153 20.30 -9.11 9.36
C ALA A 153 20.15 -9.07 7.82
N HIS A 154 20.50 -7.95 7.17
CA HIS A 154 20.42 -7.78 5.73
C HIS A 154 21.79 -7.97 5.03
N SER A 155 22.87 -8.29 5.75
CA SER A 155 24.22 -8.46 5.19
C SER A 155 25.10 -9.34 6.07
N ASP A 156 26.02 -10.10 5.46
CA ASP A 156 27.02 -10.89 6.21
C ASP A 156 28.21 -10.05 6.71
N ALA A 157 28.22 -8.75 6.41
CA ALA A 157 29.28 -7.84 6.84
C ALA A 157 29.25 -7.61 8.37
N PRO A 158 30.41 -7.34 9.01
CA PRO A 158 30.51 -7.11 10.46
C PRO A 158 30.03 -5.70 10.85
N ILE A 159 28.84 -5.32 10.41
CA ILE A 159 28.21 -4.02 10.64
C ILE A 159 26.92 -4.25 11.40
N CYS A 160 26.82 -3.71 12.62
CA CYS A 160 25.66 -3.96 13.49
C CYS A 160 24.37 -3.27 13.00
N PHE A 161 24.48 -2.06 12.44
CA PHE A 161 23.30 -1.32 11.96
C PHE A 161 22.78 -1.88 10.64
N GLN A 162 21.45 -1.94 10.50
CA GLN A 162 20.79 -2.62 9.39
C GLN A 162 20.82 -1.83 8.08
N GLU A 163 20.66 -0.50 8.12
CA GLU A 163 20.60 0.34 6.92
C GLU A 163 21.29 1.69 7.17
N PHE A 164 22.12 2.12 6.21
CA PHE A 164 22.74 3.43 6.19
C PHE A 164 22.23 4.19 4.97
N MET A 165 21.69 5.38 5.23
CA MET A 165 21.02 6.18 4.22
C MET A 165 21.72 7.52 4.04
N ILE A 166 21.74 8.01 2.80
CA ILE A 166 22.12 9.39 2.49
C ILE A 166 20.88 10.27 2.33
N ARG A 167 21.04 11.57 2.61
CA ARG A 167 19.98 12.57 2.50
C ARG A 167 20.52 13.83 1.80
N PRO A 168 20.03 14.17 0.59
CA PRO A 168 20.52 15.33 -0.17
C PRO A 168 19.85 16.63 0.33
N ILE A 169 20.08 16.99 1.60
CA ILE A 169 19.42 18.15 2.26
C ILE A 169 19.73 19.49 1.60
N GLY A 170 20.86 19.61 0.90
CA GLY A 170 21.29 20.84 0.22
C GLY A 170 20.78 20.99 -1.22
N ALA A 171 19.98 20.04 -1.73
CA ALA A 171 19.44 20.13 -3.07
C ALA A 171 18.39 21.25 -3.19
N CYS A 172 18.41 21.99 -4.30
CA CYS A 172 17.46 23.10 -4.53
C CYS A 172 16.05 22.61 -4.88
N CYS A 173 15.90 21.35 -5.29
CA CYS A 173 14.60 20.70 -5.51
C CYS A 173 14.73 19.17 -5.45
N PHE A 174 13.60 18.48 -5.42
CA PHE A 174 13.55 17.01 -5.37
C PHE A 174 14.31 16.36 -6.55
N LYS A 175 14.15 16.90 -7.77
CA LYS A 175 14.83 16.41 -8.97
C LYS A 175 16.35 16.40 -8.80
N GLU A 176 16.92 17.50 -8.30
CA GLU A 176 18.35 17.59 -8.01
C GLU A 176 18.76 16.69 -6.84
N GLY A 177 17.90 16.53 -5.84
CA GLY A 177 18.13 15.60 -4.74
C GLY A 177 18.26 14.15 -5.22
N ILE A 178 17.39 13.70 -6.13
CA ILE A 178 17.48 12.38 -6.75
C ILE A 178 18.79 12.25 -7.55
N ARG A 179 19.14 13.24 -8.38
CA ARG A 179 20.40 13.23 -9.14
C ARG A 179 21.62 13.10 -8.21
N MET A 180 21.72 13.94 -7.18
CA MET A 180 22.80 13.88 -6.19
C MET A 180 22.91 12.50 -5.55
N GLY A 181 21.79 11.93 -5.10
CA GLY A 181 21.77 10.60 -4.49
C GLY A 181 22.20 9.49 -5.45
N THR A 182 21.73 9.53 -6.71
CA THR A 182 22.10 8.58 -7.75
C THR A 182 23.58 8.66 -8.13
N GLU A 183 24.16 9.86 -8.25
CA GLU A 183 25.59 10.04 -8.49
C GLU A 183 26.43 9.46 -7.34
N VAL A 184 26.03 9.70 -6.08
CA VAL A 184 26.70 9.08 -4.92
C VAL A 184 26.57 7.56 -4.96
N PHE A 185 25.39 7.02 -5.26
CA PHE A 185 25.18 5.57 -5.39
C PHE A 185 26.08 4.92 -6.45
N HIS A 186 26.21 5.55 -7.62
CA HIS A 186 27.06 5.00 -8.69
C HIS A 186 28.56 5.12 -8.42
N ASN A 187 29.00 6.14 -7.66
CA ASN A 187 30.40 6.28 -7.28
C ASN A 187 30.80 5.41 -6.09
N LEU A 188 29.84 5.04 -5.22
CA LEU A 188 30.10 4.10 -4.13
C LEU A 188 30.23 2.65 -4.62
N LYS A 189 29.61 2.34 -5.77
CA LYS A 189 29.55 0.98 -6.32
C LYS A 189 30.91 0.40 -6.68
#